data_AF-A0A0C2YXA2-F1
#
_entry.id   AF-A0A0C2YXA2-F1
#
_cell.length_a   1.000
_cell.length_b   1.000
_cell.length_c   1.000
_cell.angle_alpha   90.00
_cell.angle_beta   90.00
_cell.angle_gamma   90.00
#
_symmetry.space_group_name_H-M   'P 1'
#
loop_
_entity.id
_entity.type
_entity.pdbx_description
1 polymer ?
#
loop_
_entity_poly.entity_id
_entity_poly.type
_entity_poly.pdbx_seq_one_letter_code
_entity_poly.pdbx_strand_id
1 'polypeptide(L)'
;MKRIAAMVLVCLVAACVAPPDQPAHFSRMGRFMGLIANCGCSDISTDKMIAEYRKALGERYSEKDVAAMEGYVKLGAGETWSNLPVICAEVCTQNCMVQSVVEPLGGRGMGAKACLVSERDLHLTDGAPVSSRDSGAN
;
A
#
# COMPACT_ATOMS: atom_id res chain seq x y z
N MET A 1 11.77 -7.41 45.14
CA MET A 1 10.65 -6.70 44.47
C MET A 1 11.08 -5.76 43.34
N LYS A 2 12.15 -4.95 43.48
CA LYS A 2 12.60 -4.00 42.43
C LYS A 2 12.94 -4.59 41.05
N ARG A 3 13.38 -5.86 40.96
CA ARG A 3 13.74 -6.50 39.67
C ARG A 3 12.53 -7.03 38.88
N ILE A 4 11.41 -7.29 39.54
CA ILE A 4 10.17 -7.76 38.90
C ILE A 4 9.51 -6.62 38.13
N ALA A 5 9.52 -5.41 38.71
CA ALA A 5 8.98 -4.21 38.07
C ALA A 5 9.69 -3.86 36.75
N ALA A 6 11.00 -4.13 36.65
CA ALA A 6 11.77 -3.84 35.43
C ALA A 6 11.44 -4.79 34.27
N MET A 7 11.18 -6.09 34.53
CA MET A 7 10.79 -7.03 33.47
C MET A 7 9.38 -6.77 32.94
N VAL A 8 8.45 -6.41 33.81
CA VAL A 8 7.07 -6.06 33.40
C VAL A 8 7.08 -4.82 32.50
N LEU A 9 7.94 -3.84 32.80
CA LEU A 9 8.06 -2.63 31.99
C LEU A 9 8.63 -2.92 30.59
N VAL A 10 9.62 -3.82 30.46
CA VAL A 10 10.19 -4.19 29.15
C VAL A 10 9.19 -4.98 28.30
N CYS A 11 8.39 -5.87 28.90
CA CYS A 11 7.33 -6.59 28.19
C CYS A 11 6.19 -5.68 27.72
N LEU A 12 5.85 -4.63 28.49
CA LEU A 12 4.82 -3.66 28.11
C LEU A 12 5.28 -2.77 26.95
N VAL A 13 6.57 -2.42 26.86
CA VAL A 13 7.10 -1.61 25.75
C VAL A 13 7.22 -2.43 24.46
N ALA A 14 7.49 -3.74 24.55
CA ALA A 14 7.50 -4.63 23.39
C ALA A 14 6.12 -4.83 22.74
N ALA A 15 5.03 -4.61 23.49
CA ALA A 15 3.66 -4.73 22.98
C ALA A 15 3.17 -3.49 22.20
N CYS A 16 3.91 -2.38 22.22
CA CYS A 16 3.53 -1.13 21.55
C CYS A 16 4.14 -0.96 20.14
N VAL A 17 4.92 -1.92 19.66
CA VAL A 17 5.51 -1.89 18.32
C VAL A 17 4.83 -2.97 17.50
N ALA A 18 4.12 -2.58 16.43
CA ALA A 18 3.55 -3.54 15.50
C ALA A 18 4.67 -4.52 15.05
N PRO A 19 4.47 -5.84 15.17
CA PRO A 19 5.45 -6.82 14.73
C PRO A 19 5.97 -6.46 13.33
N PRO A 20 7.29 -6.48 13.11
CA PRO A 20 7.95 -6.10 11.86
C PRO A 20 7.33 -6.68 10.58
N ASP A 21 6.71 -7.85 10.71
CA ASP A 21 6.39 -8.75 9.61
C ASP A 21 4.87 -8.93 9.41
N GLN A 22 4.04 -8.05 9.96
CA GLN A 22 2.60 -8.08 9.70
C GLN A 22 2.32 -7.57 8.28
N PRO A 23 1.51 -8.28 7.48
CA PRO A 23 1.01 -7.75 6.22
C PRO A 23 0.34 -6.40 6.43
N ALA A 24 0.49 -5.48 5.48
CA ALA A 24 -0.22 -4.20 5.53
C ALA A 24 -1.72 -4.41 5.65
N HIS A 25 -2.42 -3.54 6.37
CA HIS A 25 -3.87 -3.58 6.50
C HIS A 25 -4.51 -3.58 5.11
N PHE A 26 -5.60 -4.32 4.93
CA PHE A 26 -6.15 -4.59 3.60
C PHE A 26 -6.51 -3.31 2.82
N SER A 27 -6.94 -2.26 3.52
CA SER A 27 -7.21 -0.96 2.89
C SER A 27 -5.96 -0.30 2.30
N ARG A 28 -4.84 -0.34 3.02
CA ARG A 28 -3.56 0.23 2.59
C ARG A 28 -2.96 -0.60 1.45
N MET A 29 -2.99 -1.93 1.59
CA MET A 29 -2.55 -2.83 0.53
C MET A 29 -3.36 -2.63 -0.76
N GLY A 30 -4.69 -2.55 -0.65
CA GLY A 30 -5.55 -2.32 -1.81
C GLY A 30 -5.27 -0.97 -2.48
N ARG A 31 -5.17 0.12 -1.69
CA ARG A 31 -4.82 1.45 -2.23
C ARG A 31 -3.46 1.42 -2.94
N PHE A 32 -2.45 0.81 -2.33
CA PHE A 32 -1.11 0.66 -2.91
C PHE A 32 -1.14 -0.06 -4.26
N MET A 33 -1.86 -1.19 -4.36
CA MET A 33 -2.03 -1.93 -5.61
C MET A 33 -2.70 -1.08 -6.69
N GLY A 34 -3.77 -0.36 -6.36
CA GLY A 34 -4.41 0.57 -7.28
C GLY A 34 -3.45 1.65 -7.78
N LEU A 35 -2.69 2.27 -6.87
CA LEU A 35 -1.72 3.31 -7.19
C LEU A 35 -0.57 2.81 -8.06
N ILE A 36 -0.09 1.57 -7.89
CA ILE A 36 0.93 0.97 -8.78
C ILE A 36 0.49 1.06 -10.25
N ALA A 37 -0.77 0.73 -10.52
CA ALA A 37 -1.31 0.76 -11.88
C ALA A 37 -1.63 2.18 -12.35
N ASN A 38 -2.23 3.01 -11.51
CA ASN A 38 -2.56 4.41 -11.83
C ASN A 38 -1.30 5.24 -12.14
N CYS A 39 -0.25 5.05 -11.33
CA CYS A 39 1.02 5.76 -11.46
C CYS A 39 1.95 5.18 -12.53
N GLY A 40 1.59 4.05 -13.15
CA GLY A 40 2.42 3.41 -14.17
C GLY A 40 3.76 2.90 -13.63
N CYS A 41 3.82 2.41 -12.39
CA CYS A 41 5.05 1.84 -11.83
C CYS A 41 5.46 0.51 -12.51
N SER A 42 4.60 -0.04 -13.35
CA SER A 42 4.86 -1.21 -14.21
C SER A 42 3.96 -1.15 -15.46
N ASP A 43 4.04 -2.17 -16.31
CA ASP A 43 3.16 -2.34 -17.47
C ASP A 43 1.78 -2.93 -17.14
N ILE A 44 1.45 -3.15 -15.86
CA ILE A 44 0.11 -3.57 -15.43
C ILE A 44 -0.87 -2.40 -15.51
N SER A 45 -1.85 -2.51 -16.40
CA SER A 45 -2.97 -1.58 -16.50
C SER A 45 -3.86 -1.60 -15.25
N THR A 46 -4.60 -0.51 -15.00
CA THR A 46 -5.61 -0.42 -13.93
C THR A 46 -6.67 -1.52 -14.03
N ASP A 47 -7.19 -1.81 -15.23
CA ASP A 47 -8.21 -2.86 -15.44
C ASP A 47 -7.70 -4.24 -15.04
N LYS A 48 -6.48 -4.60 -15.48
CA LYS A 48 -5.84 -5.86 -15.10
C LYS A 48 -5.58 -5.93 -13.60
N MET A 49 -5.13 -4.84 -12.97
CA MET A 49 -4.94 -4.78 -11.52
C MET A 49 -6.25 -5.07 -10.79
N ILE A 50 -7.35 -4.40 -11.17
CA ILE A 50 -8.67 -4.59 -10.55
C ILE A 50 -9.21 -6.02 -10.78
N ALA A 51 -9.02 -6.58 -11.98
CA ALA A 51 -9.53 -7.91 -12.31
C ALA A 51 -8.76 -9.03 -11.59
N GLU A 52 -7.44 -8.85 -11.40
CA GLU A 52 -6.54 -9.93 -10.98
C GLU A 52 -5.86 -9.71 -9.63
N TYR A 53 -6.16 -8.63 -8.90
CA TYR A 53 -5.48 -8.26 -7.65
C TYR A 53 -5.29 -9.44 -6.68
N ARG A 54 -6.27 -10.35 -6.59
CA ARG A 54 -6.23 -11.53 -5.72
C ARG A 54 -4.99 -12.40 -5.95
N LYS A 55 -4.49 -12.50 -7.19
CA LYS A 55 -3.28 -13.28 -7.52
C LYS A 55 -2.02 -12.73 -6.84
N ALA A 56 -1.96 -11.43 -6.59
CA ALA A 56 -0.81 -10.79 -5.94
C ALA A 56 -0.78 -10.98 -4.41
N LEU A 57 -1.91 -11.33 -3.79
CA LEU A 57 -2.01 -11.42 -2.33
C LEU A 57 -1.48 -12.74 -1.77
N GLY A 58 -1.59 -13.83 -2.53
CA GLY A 58 -1.34 -15.18 -2.03
C GLY A 58 -2.28 -15.53 -0.87
N GLU A 59 -1.79 -16.23 0.15
CA GLU A 59 -2.58 -16.68 1.32
C GLU A 59 -2.47 -15.72 2.53
N ARG A 60 -2.02 -14.47 2.32
CA ARG A 60 -1.69 -13.55 3.42
C ARG A 60 -2.91 -12.89 4.07
N TYR A 61 -4.05 -12.91 3.39
CA TYR A 61 -5.28 -12.23 3.80
C TYR A 61 -6.43 -13.23 3.86
N SER A 62 -7.36 -13.00 4.79
CA SER A 62 -8.61 -13.77 4.82
C SER A 62 -9.47 -13.44 3.60
N GLU A 63 -10.33 -14.35 3.16
CA GLU A 63 -11.27 -14.09 2.04
C GLU A 63 -12.13 -12.83 2.25
N LYS A 64 -12.49 -12.55 3.51
CA LYS A 64 -13.22 -11.33 3.89
C LYS A 64 -12.39 -10.07 3.60
N ASP A 65 -11.13 -10.08 4.00
CA ASP A 65 -10.24 -8.93 3.79
C ASP A 65 -9.92 -8.74 2.31
N VAL A 66 -9.71 -9.84 1.58
CA VAL A 66 -9.54 -9.81 0.12
C VAL A 66 -10.77 -9.19 -0.54
N ALA A 67 -11.98 -9.61 -0.17
CA ALA A 67 -13.21 -9.02 -0.71
C ALA A 67 -13.35 -7.53 -0.40
N ALA A 68 -12.99 -7.10 0.82
CA ALA A 68 -13.01 -5.69 1.21
C ALA A 68 -11.93 -4.86 0.48
N MET A 69 -10.82 -5.49 0.08
CA MET A 69 -9.69 -4.84 -0.59
C MET A 69 -10.06 -4.30 -1.98
N GLU A 70 -11.00 -4.93 -2.68
CA GLU A 70 -11.40 -4.53 -4.05
C GLU A 70 -11.78 -3.05 -4.14
N GLY A 71 -12.52 -2.53 -3.15
CA GLY A 71 -12.92 -1.13 -3.11
C GLY A 71 -11.72 -0.19 -3.03
N TYR A 72 -10.67 -0.58 -2.30
CA TYR A 72 -9.45 0.21 -2.16
C TYR A 72 -8.54 0.09 -3.38
N VAL A 73 -8.52 -1.07 -4.07
CA VAL A 73 -7.84 -1.21 -5.37
C VAL A 73 -8.46 -0.27 -6.40
N LYS A 74 -9.79 -0.27 -6.51
CA LYS A 74 -10.52 0.64 -7.40
C LYS A 74 -10.29 2.10 -7.04
N LEU A 75 -10.30 2.43 -5.73
CA LEU A 75 -10.01 3.78 -5.25
C LEU A 75 -8.62 4.23 -5.72
N GLY A 76 -7.56 3.48 -5.37
CA GLY A 76 -6.19 3.83 -5.76
C GLY A 76 -5.97 3.89 -7.27
N ALA A 77 -6.63 3.00 -8.02
CA ALA A 77 -6.58 2.96 -9.49
C ALA A 77 -7.21 4.19 -10.16
N GLY A 78 -8.12 4.88 -9.48
CA GLY A 78 -8.81 6.07 -9.96
C GLY A 78 -8.50 7.35 -9.18
N GLU A 79 -7.46 7.35 -8.34
CA GLU A 79 -7.10 8.54 -7.55
C GLU A 79 -6.66 9.70 -8.43
N THR A 80 -7.27 10.86 -8.19
CA THR A 80 -6.90 12.15 -8.81
C THR A 80 -6.68 13.19 -7.71
N TRP A 81 -5.43 13.64 -7.56
CA TRP A 81 -5.03 14.61 -6.53
C TRP A 81 -4.10 15.67 -7.12
N SER A 82 -4.03 16.84 -6.48
CA SER A 82 -3.08 17.88 -6.92
C SER A 82 -1.62 17.47 -6.72
N ASN A 83 -1.35 16.67 -5.69
CA ASN A 83 -0.04 16.11 -5.39
C ASN A 83 0.16 14.68 -5.95
N LEU A 84 -0.65 14.25 -6.93
CA LEU A 84 -0.52 12.92 -7.53
C LEU A 84 0.91 12.58 -8.03
N PRO A 85 1.68 13.52 -8.64
CA PRO A 85 3.06 13.24 -9.02
C PRO A 85 3.96 12.84 -7.84
N VAL A 86 3.75 13.42 -6.65
CA VAL A 86 4.51 13.09 -5.43
C VAL A 86 4.10 11.71 -4.92
N ILE A 87 2.80 11.43 -4.88
CA ILE A 87 2.27 10.10 -4.52
C ILE A 87 2.86 9.02 -5.43
N CYS A 88 2.86 9.26 -6.74
CA CYS A 88 3.38 8.31 -7.71
C CYS A 88 4.88 8.10 -7.59
N ALA A 89 5.67 9.16 -7.40
CA ALA A 89 7.10 9.03 -7.14
C ALA A 89 7.36 8.15 -5.92
N GLU A 90 6.66 8.39 -4.81
CA GLU A 90 6.82 7.61 -3.59
C GLU A 90 6.42 6.14 -3.77
N VAL A 91 5.25 5.87 -4.35
CA VAL A 91 4.76 4.51 -4.60
C VAL A 91 5.74 3.74 -5.48
N CYS A 92 6.20 4.34 -6.60
CA CYS A 92 7.10 3.65 -7.51
C CYS A 92 8.51 3.45 -6.92
N THR A 93 8.96 4.26 -5.96
CA THR A 93 10.27 4.05 -5.30
C THR A 93 10.29 2.87 -4.33
N GLN A 94 9.14 2.35 -3.91
CA GLN A 94 9.02 1.18 -3.02
C GLN A 94 9.26 -0.14 -3.80
N ASN A 95 10.40 -0.23 -4.49
CA ASN A 95 10.65 -1.18 -5.58
C ASN A 95 10.35 -2.65 -5.25
N CYS A 96 10.78 -3.13 -4.08
CA CYS A 96 10.56 -4.53 -3.69
C CYS A 96 9.09 -4.85 -3.40
N MET A 97 8.33 -3.87 -2.89
CA MET A 97 6.91 -4.02 -2.62
C MET A 97 6.12 -3.96 -3.92
N VAL A 98 6.46 -3.03 -4.82
CA VAL A 98 5.89 -3.00 -6.17
C VAL A 98 6.14 -4.33 -6.88
N GLN A 99 7.38 -4.84 -6.83
CA GLN A 99 7.72 -6.16 -7.40
C GLN A 99 6.83 -7.28 -6.86
N SER A 100 6.59 -7.30 -5.54
CA SER A 100 5.75 -8.33 -4.90
C SER A 100 4.30 -8.36 -5.42
N VAL A 101 3.82 -7.23 -5.97
CA VAL A 101 2.49 -7.10 -6.55
C VAL A 101 2.50 -7.43 -8.04
N VAL A 102 3.46 -6.89 -8.80
CA VAL A 102 3.42 -6.94 -10.27
C VAL A 102 3.88 -8.29 -10.81
N GLU A 103 4.81 -8.97 -10.14
CA GLU A 103 5.36 -10.25 -10.58
C GLU A 103 4.31 -11.37 -10.63
N PRO A 104 3.47 -11.58 -9.58
CA PRO A 104 2.37 -12.54 -9.65
C PRO A 104 1.32 -12.24 -10.73
N LEU A 105 1.23 -10.99 -11.18
CA LEU A 105 0.34 -10.55 -12.25
C LEU A 105 0.97 -10.70 -13.64
N GLY A 106 2.22 -11.18 -13.72
CA GLY A 106 2.97 -11.31 -14.97
C GLY A 106 3.36 -9.96 -15.58
N GLY A 107 3.46 -8.91 -14.75
CA GLY A 107 3.95 -7.61 -15.19
C GLY A 107 5.47 -7.59 -15.27
N ARG A 108 6.01 -6.71 -16.13
CA ARG A 108 7.43 -6.42 -16.18
C ARG A 108 7.81 -5.62 -14.93
N GLY A 109 8.45 -6.33 -14.01
CA GLY A 109 8.99 -5.76 -12.78
C GLY A 109 10.14 -4.79 -13.00
N MET A 110 10.55 -4.12 -11.90
CA MET A 110 11.65 -3.13 -11.90
C MET A 110 13.03 -3.77 -11.65
N GLY A 111 13.12 -5.11 -11.70
CA GLY A 111 14.37 -5.85 -11.45
C GLY A 111 14.77 -5.95 -9.97
N ALA A 112 13.91 -5.50 -9.06
CA ALA A 112 14.09 -5.70 -7.62
C ALA A 112 13.66 -7.12 -7.20
N LYS A 113 14.16 -7.60 -6.06
CA LYS A 113 13.64 -8.82 -5.42
C LYS A 113 12.34 -8.48 -4.68
N ALA A 114 11.29 -9.28 -4.86
CA ALA A 114 10.04 -9.12 -4.12
C ALA A 114 10.26 -9.18 -2.59
N CYS A 115 9.59 -8.29 -1.84
CA CYS A 115 9.59 -8.26 -0.37
C CYS A 115 8.15 -8.28 0.16
N LEU A 116 7.97 -8.49 1.47
CA LEU A 116 6.67 -8.36 2.10
C LEU A 116 6.22 -6.89 2.09
N VAL A 117 4.98 -6.64 1.69
CA VAL A 117 4.31 -5.35 1.93
C VAL A 117 3.79 -5.35 3.37
N SER A 118 4.57 -4.77 4.28
CA SER A 118 4.26 -4.76 5.71
C SER A 118 3.57 -3.46 6.13
N GLU A 119 2.81 -3.49 7.22
CA GLU A 119 2.15 -2.30 7.76
C GLU A 119 3.15 -1.22 8.20
N ARG A 120 4.32 -1.65 8.68
CA ARG A 120 5.40 -0.77 9.12
C ARG A 120 6.10 -0.08 7.96
N ASP A 121 6.40 -0.84 6.91
CA ASP A 121 7.31 -0.38 5.85
C ASP A 121 6.55 0.26 4.69
N LEU A 122 5.28 -0.09 4.47
CA LEU A 122 4.44 0.50 3.42
C LEU A 122 4.22 1.98 3.71
N HIS A 123 4.76 2.85 2.86
CA HIS A 123 4.49 4.28 2.94
C HIS A 123 3.47 4.70 1.87
N LEU A 124 2.49 5.50 2.27
CA LEU A 124 1.46 6.01 1.38
C LEU A 124 1.12 7.45 1.74
N THR A 125 1.62 8.39 0.95
CA THR A 125 1.26 9.80 1.04
C THR A 125 -0.24 10.01 0.80
N ASP A 126 -0.84 10.87 1.61
CA ASP A 126 -2.26 11.26 1.48
C ASP A 126 -2.49 12.20 0.31
N GLY A 127 -3.68 12.12 -0.27
CA GLY A 127 -4.14 13.01 -1.33
C GLY A 127 -4.37 14.43 -0.83
N ALA A 128 -3.78 15.41 -1.51
CA ALA A 128 -4.14 16.80 -1.36
C ALA A 128 -5.24 17.14 -2.39
N PRO A 129 -6.38 17.73 -1.97
CA PRO A 129 -7.43 18.12 -2.89
C PRO A 129 -6.89 19.09 -3.95
N VAL A 130 -7.47 19.04 -5.15
CA VAL A 130 -7.23 20.08 -6.16
C VAL A 130 -7.87 21.35 -5.63
N SER A 131 -7.06 22.36 -5.32
CA SER A 131 -7.60 23.64 -4.85
C SER A 131 -8.46 24.25 -5.96
N SER A 132 -9.77 24.31 -5.76
CA SER A 132 -10.67 25.14 -6.55
C SER A 132 -10.50 26.61 -6.14
N ARG A 133 -9.30 27.18 -6.31
CA ARG A 133 -9.13 28.63 -6.33
C ARG A 133 -9.29 29.09 -7.77
N ASP A 134 -10.55 29.20 -8.17
CA ASP A 134 -11.04 30.17 -9.15
C ASP A 134 -12.56 30.29 -8.98
N SER A 135 -12.96 31.01 -7.94
CA SER A 135 -14.26 31.68 -7.88
C SER A 135 -14.03 33.07 -7.33
N GLY A 136 -13.38 33.88 -8.16
CA GLY A 136 -13.17 35.30 -7.95
C GLY A 136 -13.15 36.00 -9.30
N ALA A 137 -14.32 36.27 -9.88
CA ALA A 137 -14.49 37.33 -10.88
C ALA A 137 -15.97 37.75 -10.98
N ASN A 138 -16.22 38.95 -10.47
CA ASN A 138 -17.37 39.86 -10.63
C ASN A 138 -18.67 39.55 -9.86
#